data_AF-A0A7V5V6W4-F1
#
_entry.id   AF-A0A7V5V6W4-F1
#
_cell.length_a   1.000
_cell.length_b   1.000
_cell.length_c   1.000
_cell.angle_alpha   90.00
_cell.angle_beta   90.00
_cell.angle_gamma   90.00
#
_symmetry.space_group_name_H-M   'P 1'
#
loop_
_entity.id
_entity.type
_entity.pdbx_description
1 polymer ?
#
loop_
_entity_poly.entity_id
_entity_poly.type
_entity_poly.pdbx_seq_one_letter_code
_entity_poly.pdbx_strand_id
1 'polypeptide(L)'
;LAVHLAGTCVDHGGTVLNYMQVTGLVKSRIGSVCGVMAEDGETGDSYTLHARCVVNATGVFVDEIIRMDEANSRRLVRPSQGVHIVLDRKYLQSESALLIPKTTDKRVLFAIPWHGRVLVGTTDTQMDTCSLEPRALAEEIDFILFALKNYMVRPPGRADILSVFAGLRPLAAPDNDDHTGTKDISRKHYLQVSSSGLVTITGGKWTTYRKMAEDTVDRAAMVAGLERKNCRTEDLPIHGSVADVDDHDSLRYYGSDADDMRALVSRHPEMGKRLHKRLPFSRVEVLWSARHEMARTVEDILARRQRALFLDAKAALEMAPEVARIMAAELGRDQDWQRDQIARFTELARGYFPAN
;
A
#
# COMPACT_ATOMS: atom_id res chain seq x y z
N LEU A 1 9.26 -2.88 2.00
CA LEU A 1 9.59 -1.46 2.28
C LEU A 1 8.66 -0.81 3.30
N ALA A 2 7.37 -0.53 3.03
CA ALA A 2 6.51 0.13 4.02
C ALA A 2 6.45 -0.60 5.38
N VAL A 3 6.33 -1.94 5.35
CA VAL A 3 6.40 -2.79 6.55
C VAL A 3 7.75 -2.70 7.24
N HIS A 4 8.86 -2.71 6.50
CA HIS A 4 10.19 -2.56 7.10
C HIS A 4 10.42 -1.15 7.65
N LEU A 5 9.82 -0.09 7.08
CA LEU A 5 9.85 1.25 7.66
C LEU A 5 9.10 1.29 9.00
N ALA A 6 7.97 0.58 9.10
CA ALA A 6 7.30 0.38 10.38
C ALA A 6 8.15 -0.43 11.37
N GLY A 7 8.85 -1.47 10.90
CA GLY A 7 9.85 -2.22 11.67
C GLY A 7 10.95 -1.30 12.21
N THR A 8 11.54 -0.45 11.37
CA THR A 8 12.53 0.56 11.79
C THR A 8 11.96 1.51 12.83
N CYS A 9 10.69 1.92 12.71
CA CYS A 9 10.06 2.75 13.73
C CYS A 9 10.04 2.02 15.09
N VAL A 10 9.69 0.73 15.11
CA VAL A 10 9.69 -0.12 16.32
C VAL A 10 11.09 -0.31 16.87
N ASP A 11 12.09 -0.60 16.02
CA ASP A 11 13.51 -0.76 16.42
C ASP A 11 14.06 0.49 17.14
N HIS A 12 13.51 1.66 16.79
CA HIS A 12 13.85 2.95 17.40
C HIS A 12 12.91 3.39 18.53
N GLY A 13 12.10 2.46 19.06
CA GLY A 13 11.23 2.68 20.23
C GLY A 13 9.89 3.37 19.91
N GLY A 14 9.54 3.49 18.63
CA GLY A 14 8.22 3.93 18.19
C GLY A 14 7.16 2.85 18.41
N THR A 15 5.91 3.29 18.56
CA THR A 15 4.75 2.39 18.62
C THR A 15 3.99 2.49 17.31
N VAL A 16 3.77 1.34 16.65
CA VAL A 16 3.01 1.25 15.41
C VAL A 16 1.80 0.36 15.66
N LEU A 17 0.63 0.80 15.19
CA LEU A 17 -0.64 0.09 15.29
C LEU A 17 -1.31 0.11 13.91
N ASN A 18 -1.70 -1.07 13.40
CA ASN A 18 -2.64 -1.18 12.28
C ASN A 18 -4.04 -1.50 12.81
N TYR A 19 -5.05 -1.37 11.94
CA TYR A 19 -6.46 -1.52 12.32
C TYR A 19 -6.94 -0.56 13.42
N MET A 20 -6.24 0.56 13.62
CA MET A 20 -6.60 1.60 14.58
C MET A 20 -7.11 2.84 13.84
N GLN A 21 -8.42 2.96 13.65
CA GLN A 21 -9.02 4.04 12.87
C GLN A 21 -9.18 5.30 13.72
N VAL A 22 -8.66 6.44 13.27
CA VAL A 22 -8.96 7.74 13.89
C VAL A 22 -10.40 8.14 13.56
N THR A 23 -11.20 8.38 14.59
CA THR A 23 -12.62 8.75 14.50
C THR A 23 -12.89 10.20 14.91
N GLY A 24 -11.91 10.87 15.54
CA GLY A 24 -12.02 12.27 15.89
C GLY A 24 -10.71 12.89 16.37
N LEU A 25 -10.68 14.23 16.47
CA LEU A 25 -9.57 14.98 17.03
C LEU A 25 -9.91 15.48 18.44
N VAL A 26 -8.95 15.37 19.35
CA VAL A 26 -9.06 15.93 20.70
C VAL A 26 -8.50 17.34 20.68
N LYS A 27 -9.29 18.32 21.13
CA LYS A 27 -8.88 19.72 21.23
C LYS A 27 -8.83 20.16 22.69
N SER A 28 -7.81 20.95 23.00
CA SER A 28 -7.68 21.65 24.27
C SER A 28 -8.75 22.74 24.42
N ARG A 29 -8.85 23.33 25.61
CA ARG A 29 -9.80 24.43 25.89
C ARG A 29 -9.58 25.67 25.01
N ILE A 30 -8.36 25.88 24.53
CA ILE A 30 -8.00 26.99 23.64
C ILE A 30 -8.11 26.62 22.15
N GLY A 31 -8.65 25.44 21.83
CA GLY A 31 -8.93 24.99 20.47
C GLY A 31 -7.77 24.27 19.76
N SER A 32 -6.59 24.17 20.38
CA SER A 32 -5.44 23.46 19.79
C SER A 32 -5.61 21.94 19.84
N VAL A 33 -5.26 21.24 18.77
CA VAL A 33 -5.27 19.77 18.70
C VAL A 33 -4.20 19.19 19.64
N CYS A 34 -4.60 18.27 20.51
CA CYS A 34 -3.74 17.65 21.52
C CYS A 34 -3.90 16.12 21.61
N GLY A 35 -4.49 15.51 20.58
CA GLY A 35 -4.71 14.07 20.54
C GLY A 35 -5.73 13.65 19.49
N VAL A 36 -6.03 12.35 19.50
CA VAL A 36 -7.02 11.72 18.62
C VAL A 36 -7.91 10.78 19.43
N MET A 37 -9.16 10.64 18.97
CA MET A 37 -10.01 9.52 19.31
C MET A 37 -9.80 8.45 18.23
N ALA A 38 -9.66 7.20 18.64
CA ALA A 38 -9.45 6.10 17.72
C ALA A 38 -10.20 4.84 18.16
N GLU A 39 -10.58 4.02 17.19
CA GLU A 39 -11.28 2.75 17.39
C GLU A 39 -10.40 1.60 16.92
N ASP A 40 -10.26 0.57 17.76
CA ASP A 40 -9.59 -0.68 17.41
C ASP A 40 -10.56 -1.54 16.59
N GLY A 41 -10.27 -1.71 15.30
CA GLY A 41 -11.09 -2.48 14.38
C GLY A 41 -11.09 -3.99 14.63
N GLU A 42 -10.25 -4.52 15.51
CA GLU A 42 -10.29 -5.93 15.92
C GLU A 42 -11.24 -6.20 17.10
N THR A 43 -11.41 -5.22 17.99
CA THR A 43 -12.18 -5.38 19.25
C THR A 43 -13.44 -4.51 19.28
N GLY A 44 -13.45 -3.40 18.55
CA GLY A 44 -14.46 -2.34 18.63
C GLY A 44 -14.22 -1.34 19.78
N ASP A 45 -13.12 -1.49 20.54
CA ASP A 45 -12.84 -0.62 21.68
C ASP A 45 -12.40 0.77 21.22
N SER A 46 -12.88 1.79 21.93
CA SER A 46 -12.55 3.20 21.68
C SER A 46 -11.48 3.70 22.65
N TYR A 47 -10.52 4.45 22.12
CA TYR A 47 -9.38 4.99 22.85
C TYR A 47 -9.22 6.49 22.59
N THR A 48 -8.76 7.20 23.61
CA THR A 48 -8.33 8.59 23.51
C THR A 48 -6.82 8.65 23.68
N LEU A 49 -6.12 9.06 22.64
CA LEU A 49 -4.66 9.10 22.60
C LEU A 49 -4.19 10.56 22.60
N HIS A 50 -3.44 10.95 23.63
CA HIS A 50 -2.91 12.32 23.75
C HIS A 50 -1.54 12.46 23.10
N ALA A 51 -1.32 13.60 22.42
CA ALA A 51 -0.06 13.91 21.76
C ALA A 51 0.21 15.42 21.79
N ARG A 52 1.50 15.79 21.76
CA ARG A 52 1.91 17.20 21.63
C ARG A 52 1.71 17.76 20.22
N CYS A 53 1.67 16.88 19.22
CA CYS A 53 1.41 17.22 17.82
C CYS A 53 0.75 16.00 17.15
N VAL A 54 -0.18 16.27 16.24
CA VAL A 54 -0.83 15.26 15.41
C VAL A 54 -0.47 15.54 13.96
N VAL A 55 0.00 14.51 13.25
CA VAL A 55 0.33 14.58 11.82
C VAL A 55 -0.71 13.77 11.04
N ASN A 56 -1.43 14.44 10.14
CA ASN A 56 -2.33 13.84 9.18
C ASN A 56 -1.57 13.48 7.90
N ALA A 57 -1.30 12.18 7.72
CA ALA A 57 -0.63 11.61 6.56
C ALA A 57 -1.48 10.54 5.86
N THR A 58 -2.82 10.73 5.82
CA THR A 58 -3.78 9.74 5.32
C THR A 58 -3.97 9.73 3.79
N GLY A 59 -3.00 10.27 3.04
CA GLY A 59 -2.95 10.18 1.58
C GLY A 59 -4.16 10.81 0.89
N VAL A 60 -4.97 10.00 0.19
CA VAL A 60 -6.19 10.48 -0.49
C VAL A 60 -7.33 10.82 0.48
N PHE A 61 -7.21 10.44 1.76
CA PHE A 61 -8.23 10.65 2.80
C PHE A 61 -7.93 11.85 3.71
N VAL A 62 -6.92 12.68 3.39
CA VAL A 62 -6.52 13.81 4.25
C VAL A 62 -7.67 14.76 4.54
N ASP A 63 -8.56 14.98 3.58
CA ASP A 63 -9.71 15.88 3.73
C ASP A 63 -10.71 15.40 4.79
N GLU A 64 -10.79 14.10 5.07
CA GLU A 64 -11.67 13.57 6.11
C GLU A 64 -11.16 13.96 7.50
N ILE A 65 -9.85 13.87 7.71
CA ILE A 65 -9.22 14.29 8.97
C ILE A 65 -9.22 15.82 9.10
N ILE A 66 -9.00 16.57 8.01
CA ILE A 66 -9.09 18.04 8.05
C ILE A 66 -10.50 18.48 8.45
N ARG A 67 -11.55 17.83 7.93
CA ARG A 67 -12.94 18.16 8.32
C ARG A 67 -13.26 17.83 9.78
N MET A 68 -12.53 16.91 10.41
CA MET A 68 -12.61 16.70 11.87
C MET A 68 -12.03 17.90 12.64
N ASP A 69 -11.09 18.63 12.06
CA ASP A 69 -10.51 19.86 12.62
C ASP A 69 -11.40 21.08 12.34
N GLU A 70 -11.72 21.29 11.06
CA GLU A 70 -12.48 22.43 10.54
C GLU A 70 -13.58 21.96 9.58
N ALA A 71 -14.80 21.79 10.07
CA ALA A 71 -15.90 21.15 9.33
C ALA A 71 -16.20 21.73 7.93
N ASN A 72 -15.94 23.03 7.75
CA ASN A 72 -16.20 23.76 6.50
C ASN A 72 -14.95 23.90 5.59
N SER A 73 -13.89 23.13 5.83
CA SER A 73 -12.68 23.17 5.02
C SER A 73 -12.96 22.78 3.56
N ARG A 74 -12.36 23.52 2.61
CA ARG A 74 -12.37 23.12 1.19
C ARG A 74 -11.60 21.81 1.01
N ARG A 75 -11.97 21.01 0.00
CA ARG A 75 -11.24 19.79 -0.35
C ARG A 75 -9.87 20.16 -0.93
N LEU A 76 -8.81 19.63 -0.31
CA LEU A 76 -7.45 19.76 -0.79
C LEU A 76 -7.11 18.68 -1.82
N VAL A 77 -7.82 17.55 -1.85
CA VAL A 77 -7.47 16.42 -2.72
C VAL A 77 -8.57 16.12 -3.73
N ARG A 78 -8.18 16.03 -5.00
CA ARG A 78 -8.98 15.42 -6.08
C ARG A 78 -8.34 14.08 -6.45
N PRO A 79 -8.98 12.92 -6.17
CA PRO A 79 -8.38 11.63 -6.47
C PRO A 79 -8.30 11.37 -7.98
N SER A 80 -7.15 10.88 -8.43
CA SER A 80 -6.98 10.32 -9.79
C SER A 80 -6.68 8.83 -9.70
N GLN A 81 -7.49 8.03 -10.36
CA GLN A 81 -7.32 6.58 -10.47
C GLN A 81 -6.27 6.22 -11.51
N GLY A 82 -5.45 5.23 -11.16
CA GLY A 82 -4.59 4.53 -12.10
C GLY A 82 -4.75 3.03 -11.97
N VAL A 83 -4.97 2.38 -13.11
CA VAL A 83 -5.15 0.93 -13.23
C VAL A 83 -3.91 0.27 -13.78
N HIS A 84 -3.62 -0.92 -13.27
CA HIS A 84 -2.68 -1.85 -13.87
C HIS A 84 -3.32 -3.22 -14.06
N ILE A 85 -2.90 -3.90 -15.12
CA ILE A 85 -3.17 -5.33 -15.32
C ILE A 85 -1.87 -6.11 -15.16
N VAL A 86 -1.98 -7.36 -14.72
CA VAL A 86 -0.86 -8.29 -14.61
C VAL A 86 -1.07 -9.45 -15.55
N LEU A 87 -0.03 -9.75 -16.32
CA LEU A 87 0.00 -10.77 -17.35
C LEU A 87 1.09 -11.79 -17.07
N ASP A 88 0.97 -12.95 -17.72
CA ASP A 88 2.04 -13.94 -17.70
C ASP A 88 3.32 -13.42 -18.36
N ARG A 89 4.49 -13.88 -17.86
CA ARG A 89 5.81 -13.49 -18.36
C ARG A 89 5.95 -13.67 -19.87
N LYS A 90 5.28 -14.65 -20.47
CA LYS A 90 5.34 -14.93 -21.91
C LYS A 90 4.99 -13.74 -22.81
N TYR A 91 4.23 -12.75 -22.31
CA TYR A 91 3.84 -11.56 -23.09
C TYR A 91 4.96 -10.52 -23.24
N LEU A 92 5.96 -10.52 -22.35
CA LEU A 92 7.13 -9.66 -22.47
C LEU A 92 8.37 -10.53 -22.25
N GLN A 93 9.03 -10.94 -23.33
CA GLN A 93 10.23 -11.80 -23.28
C GLN A 93 11.52 -10.95 -23.18
N SER A 94 11.55 -10.00 -22.24
CA SER A 94 12.70 -9.12 -22.03
C SER A 94 12.87 -8.80 -20.55
N GLU A 95 14.10 -8.76 -20.04
CA GLU A 95 14.40 -8.31 -18.68
C GLU A 95 14.26 -6.79 -18.51
N SER A 96 14.16 -6.04 -19.61
CA SER A 96 13.97 -4.59 -19.60
C SER A 96 12.49 -4.22 -19.63
N ALA A 97 12.15 -3.11 -18.97
CA ALA A 97 10.83 -2.48 -19.11
C ALA A 97 10.66 -1.87 -20.51
N LEU A 98 9.46 -2.01 -21.07
CA LEU A 98 9.04 -1.34 -22.29
C LEU A 98 8.30 -0.05 -21.93
N LEU A 99 8.75 1.07 -22.49
CA LEU A 99 8.02 2.34 -22.46
C LEU A 99 7.28 2.52 -23.79
N ILE A 100 5.98 2.75 -23.72
CA ILE A 100 5.10 3.05 -24.84
C ILE A 100 4.81 4.55 -24.80
N PRO A 101 5.53 5.38 -25.58
CA PRO A 101 5.57 6.84 -25.38
C PRO A 101 4.34 7.56 -25.93
N LYS A 102 3.62 6.94 -26.88
CA LYS A 102 2.52 7.57 -27.59
C LYS A 102 1.38 6.58 -27.77
N THR A 103 0.49 6.55 -26.79
CA THR A 103 -0.85 5.95 -26.94
C THR A 103 -1.76 6.92 -27.72
N THR A 104 -2.95 6.46 -28.09
CA THR A 104 -3.94 7.24 -28.88
C THR A 104 -4.35 8.56 -28.21
N ASP A 105 -4.22 8.68 -26.89
CA ASP A 105 -4.55 9.89 -26.11
C ASP A 105 -3.31 10.61 -25.53
N LYS A 106 -2.12 10.31 -26.08
CA LYS A 106 -0.82 10.86 -25.67
C LYS A 106 -0.39 10.50 -24.25
N ARG A 107 -1.01 9.53 -23.58
CA ARG A 107 -0.50 8.98 -22.32
C ARG A 107 0.68 8.04 -22.57
N VAL A 108 1.52 7.89 -21.54
CA VAL A 108 2.62 6.93 -21.51
C VAL A 108 2.14 5.68 -20.79
N LEU A 109 2.47 4.52 -21.35
CA LEU A 109 2.20 3.23 -20.76
C LEU A 109 3.51 2.44 -20.63
N PHE A 110 3.60 1.60 -19.61
CA PHE A 110 4.74 0.76 -19.32
C PHE A 110 4.31 -0.70 -19.31
N ALA A 111 5.18 -1.58 -19.80
CA ALA A 111 5.14 -3.00 -19.52
C ALA A 111 6.44 -3.38 -18.81
N ILE A 112 6.34 -3.79 -17.55
CA ILE A 112 7.48 -3.96 -16.63
C ILE A 112 7.56 -5.43 -16.21
N PRO A 113 8.71 -6.10 -16.41
CA PRO A 113 8.99 -7.39 -15.78
C PRO A 113 8.91 -7.26 -14.25
N TRP A 114 8.02 -8.00 -13.61
CA TRP A 114 7.74 -7.83 -12.18
C TRP A 114 7.41 -9.18 -11.53
N HIS A 115 8.31 -9.68 -10.66
CA HIS A 115 8.18 -10.96 -9.95
C HIS A 115 7.75 -12.15 -10.83
N GLY A 116 8.42 -12.34 -11.98
CA GLY A 116 8.09 -13.43 -12.92
C GLY A 116 6.76 -13.23 -13.66
N ARG A 117 6.20 -12.01 -13.63
CA ARG A 117 5.01 -11.56 -14.38
C ARG A 117 5.35 -10.32 -15.19
N VAL A 118 4.34 -9.79 -15.88
CA VAL A 118 4.42 -8.49 -16.56
C VAL A 118 3.36 -7.57 -15.97
N LEU A 119 3.79 -6.48 -15.36
CA LEU A 119 2.92 -5.42 -14.89
C LEU A 119 2.72 -4.40 -16.02
N VAL A 120 1.48 -4.14 -16.40
CA VAL A 120 1.16 -3.23 -17.51
C VAL A 120 0.23 -2.12 -17.03
N GLY A 121 0.63 -0.87 -17.27
CA GLY A 121 -0.12 0.32 -16.86
C GLY A 121 0.67 1.62 -17.06
N THR A 122 0.18 2.78 -16.69
CA THR A 122 -1.06 3.03 -15.94
C THR A 122 -2.02 3.89 -16.75
N THR A 123 -3.29 3.88 -16.34
CA THR A 123 -4.27 4.90 -16.69
C THR A 123 -4.21 6.11 -15.75
N ASP A 124 -4.98 7.13 -16.10
CA ASP A 124 -5.19 8.36 -15.35
C ASP A 124 -6.63 8.82 -15.58
N THR A 125 -7.49 8.52 -14.61
CA THR A 125 -8.94 8.78 -14.65
C THR A 125 -9.33 9.58 -13.42
N GLN A 126 -9.92 10.76 -13.59
CA GLN A 126 -10.37 11.56 -12.46
C GLN A 126 -11.55 10.87 -11.77
N MET A 127 -11.52 10.83 -10.44
CA MET A 127 -12.58 10.24 -9.62
C MET A 127 -13.24 11.31 -8.76
N ASP A 128 -14.53 11.16 -8.51
CA ASP A 128 -15.29 12.10 -7.66
C ASP A 128 -15.15 11.76 -6.17
N THR A 129 -14.92 10.48 -5.86
CA THR A 129 -14.87 9.96 -4.49
C THR A 129 -13.61 9.13 -4.25
N CYS A 130 -13.08 9.22 -3.03
CA CYS A 130 -12.08 8.30 -2.56
C CYS A 130 -12.75 6.97 -2.16
N SER A 131 -12.09 5.86 -2.48
CA SER A 131 -12.49 4.53 -2.02
C SER A 131 -11.28 3.88 -1.34
N LEU A 132 -11.51 3.16 -0.24
CA LEU A 132 -10.50 2.30 0.38
C LEU A 132 -10.04 1.21 -0.60
N GLU A 133 -10.95 0.75 -1.46
CA GLU A 133 -10.74 -0.31 -2.43
C GLU A 133 -11.25 0.15 -3.81
N PRO A 134 -10.49 0.99 -4.54
CA PRO A 134 -10.87 1.42 -5.87
C PRO A 134 -10.89 0.25 -6.86
N ARG A 135 -11.82 0.29 -7.82
CA ARG A 135 -12.00 -0.76 -8.83
C ARG A 135 -11.68 -0.25 -10.23
N ALA A 136 -10.96 -1.06 -10.99
CA ALA A 136 -10.63 -0.76 -12.37
C ALA A 136 -11.89 -0.67 -13.23
N LEU A 137 -11.96 0.35 -14.08
CA LEU A 137 -13.05 0.49 -15.05
C LEU A 137 -12.80 -0.39 -16.28
N ALA A 138 -13.86 -0.87 -16.93
CA ALA A 138 -13.76 -1.73 -18.10
C ALA A 138 -13.02 -1.02 -19.25
N GLU A 139 -13.26 0.29 -19.41
CA GLU A 139 -12.66 1.14 -20.43
C GLU A 139 -11.15 1.34 -20.19
N GLU A 140 -10.73 1.37 -18.93
CA GLU A 140 -9.31 1.46 -18.55
C GLU A 140 -8.55 0.18 -18.91
N ILE A 141 -9.18 -0.98 -18.71
CA ILE A 141 -8.63 -2.28 -19.10
C ILE A 141 -8.54 -2.37 -20.63
N ASP A 142 -9.60 -2.00 -21.34
CA ASP A 142 -9.62 -2.02 -22.81
C ASP A 142 -8.59 -1.07 -23.40
N PHE A 143 -8.40 0.11 -22.81
CA PHE A 143 -7.34 1.03 -23.20
C PHE A 143 -5.96 0.39 -23.13
N ILE A 144 -5.64 -0.29 -22.01
CA ILE A 144 -4.35 -0.96 -21.84
C ILE A 144 -4.17 -2.07 -22.88
N LEU A 145 -5.17 -2.94 -23.04
CA LEU A 145 -5.11 -4.05 -24.01
C LEU A 145 -5.00 -3.54 -25.44
N PHE A 146 -5.73 -2.49 -25.80
CA PHE A 146 -5.64 -1.86 -27.11
C PHE A 146 -4.25 -1.29 -27.37
N ALA A 147 -3.65 -0.60 -26.40
CA ALA A 147 -2.29 -0.08 -26.53
C ALA A 147 -1.28 -1.21 -26.79
N LEU A 148 -1.37 -2.34 -26.08
CA LEU A 148 -0.47 -3.48 -26.25
C LEU A 148 -0.53 -4.12 -27.64
N LYS A 149 -1.69 -4.11 -28.32
CA LYS A 149 -1.85 -4.66 -29.67
C LYS A 149 -0.87 -4.09 -30.69
N ASN A 150 -0.46 -2.84 -30.52
CA ASN A 150 0.44 -2.16 -31.45
C ASN A 150 1.92 -2.46 -31.20
N TYR A 151 2.27 -3.08 -30.07
CA TYR A 151 3.66 -3.26 -29.64
C TYR A 151 4.04 -4.72 -29.37
N MET A 152 3.07 -5.63 -29.24
CA MET A 152 3.30 -7.04 -28.95
C MET A 152 3.02 -7.93 -30.16
N VAL A 153 3.91 -8.90 -30.40
CA VAL A 153 3.76 -9.90 -31.48
C VAL A 153 2.52 -10.79 -31.24
N ARG A 154 2.24 -11.13 -29.98
CA ARG A 154 1.05 -11.88 -29.55
C ARG A 154 0.35 -11.08 -28.45
N PRO A 155 -0.58 -10.19 -28.81
CA PRO A 155 -1.20 -9.34 -27.81
C PRO A 155 -2.14 -10.15 -26.90
N PRO A 156 -2.14 -9.86 -25.60
CA PRO A 156 -3.04 -10.51 -24.64
C PRO A 156 -4.50 -10.08 -24.86
N GLY A 157 -5.42 -10.97 -24.49
CA GLY A 157 -6.84 -10.66 -24.30
C GLY A 157 -7.22 -10.53 -22.82
N ARG A 158 -8.48 -10.20 -22.54
CA ARG A 158 -9.00 -10.11 -21.16
C ARG A 158 -8.81 -11.41 -20.37
N ALA A 159 -9.00 -12.57 -21.02
CA ALA A 159 -8.83 -13.88 -20.39
C ALA A 159 -7.37 -14.20 -19.98
N ASP A 160 -6.39 -13.44 -20.50
CA ASP A 160 -4.97 -13.62 -20.16
C ASP A 160 -4.55 -12.79 -18.93
N ILE A 161 -5.44 -11.93 -18.42
CA ILE A 161 -5.20 -11.10 -17.24
C ILE A 161 -5.25 -12.01 -16.00
N LEU A 162 -4.12 -12.08 -15.30
CA LEU A 162 -3.97 -12.83 -14.05
C LEU A 162 -4.50 -12.05 -12.85
N SER A 163 -4.43 -10.72 -12.91
CA SER A 163 -4.96 -9.81 -11.90
C SER A 163 -5.11 -8.40 -12.47
N VAL A 164 -6.05 -7.62 -11.97
CA VAL A 164 -6.21 -6.19 -12.25
C VAL A 164 -6.36 -5.44 -10.93
N PHE A 165 -5.78 -4.25 -10.82
CA PHE A 165 -5.92 -3.44 -9.62
C PHE A 165 -5.85 -1.95 -9.93
N ALA A 166 -6.48 -1.16 -9.07
CA ALA A 166 -6.49 0.29 -9.14
C ALA A 166 -5.86 0.90 -7.89
N GLY A 167 -5.36 2.12 -8.03
CA GLY A 167 -4.92 2.94 -6.91
C GLY A 167 -5.31 4.39 -7.15
N LEU A 168 -5.56 5.13 -6.07
CA LEU A 168 -5.89 6.55 -6.12
C LEU A 168 -4.66 7.40 -5.80
N ARG A 169 -4.44 8.43 -6.60
CA ARG A 169 -3.39 9.43 -6.43
C ARG A 169 -3.96 10.66 -5.72
N PRO A 170 -3.33 11.14 -4.63
CA PRO A 170 -3.76 12.36 -3.97
C PRO A 170 -3.24 13.58 -4.75
N LEU A 171 -3.98 14.04 -5.75
CA LEU A 171 -3.64 15.26 -6.48
C LEU A 171 -4.12 16.47 -5.68
N ALA A 172 -3.20 17.38 -5.34
CA ALA A 172 -3.53 18.61 -4.64
C ALA A 172 -4.40 19.49 -5.56
N ALA A 173 -5.62 19.83 -5.15
CA ALA A 173 -6.47 20.72 -5.90
C ALA A 173 -5.79 22.11 -5.98
N PRO A 174 -5.64 22.71 -7.17
CA PRO A 174 -5.19 24.10 -7.27
C PRO A 174 -6.18 25.03 -6.56
N ASP A 175 -5.70 26.16 -6.05
CA ASP A 175 -6.50 27.16 -5.34
C ASP A 175 -7.57 27.84 -6.24
N ASN A 176 -7.53 27.62 -7.56
CA ASN A 176 -8.47 28.16 -8.55
C ASN A 176 -9.18 27.05 -9.36
N ASP A 177 -10.49 27.21 -9.55
CA ASP A 177 -11.42 26.36 -10.33
C ASP A 177 -11.16 26.38 -11.85
N ASP A 178 -9.91 26.27 -12.30
CA ASP A 178 -9.63 26.12 -13.73
C ASP A 178 -9.75 24.64 -14.14
N HIS A 179 -10.77 24.36 -14.95
CA HIS A 179 -11.15 23.05 -15.51
C HIS A 179 -10.17 22.50 -16.57
N THR A 180 -8.89 22.86 -16.53
CA THR A 180 -7.91 22.54 -17.56
C THR A 180 -7.01 21.38 -17.13
N GLY A 181 -7.45 20.14 -17.37
CA GLY A 181 -6.61 18.94 -17.45
C GLY A 181 -5.75 18.58 -16.21
N THR A 182 -6.05 17.46 -15.57
CA THR A 182 -5.31 16.89 -14.42
C THR A 182 -3.81 16.60 -14.65
N LYS A 183 -3.30 16.75 -15.88
CA LYS A 183 -1.91 16.43 -16.25
C LYS A 183 -0.87 17.38 -15.66
N ASP A 184 -1.24 18.63 -15.35
CA ASP A 184 -0.32 19.67 -14.84
C ASP A 184 -0.54 20.06 -13.37
N ILE A 185 -1.35 19.30 -12.63
CA ILE A 185 -1.45 19.49 -11.17
C ILE A 185 -0.08 19.17 -10.54
N SER A 186 0.49 20.19 -9.88
CA SER A 186 1.83 20.19 -9.27
C SER A 186 2.11 18.91 -8.49
N ARG A 187 3.11 18.14 -8.93
CA ARG A 187 3.59 16.91 -8.27
C ARG A 187 4.47 17.16 -7.04
N LYS A 188 4.44 18.37 -6.46
CA LYS A 188 5.10 18.68 -5.19
C LYS A 188 4.25 18.14 -4.04
N HIS A 189 4.88 17.80 -2.91
CA HIS A 189 4.13 17.51 -1.70
C HIS A 189 3.60 18.82 -1.10
N TYR A 190 2.43 18.77 -0.50
CA TYR A 190 1.79 19.90 0.16
C TYR A 190 1.82 19.68 1.67
N LEU A 191 2.47 20.60 2.39
CA LEU A 191 2.63 20.57 3.84
C LEU A 191 2.00 21.82 4.45
N GLN A 192 0.97 21.63 5.28
CA GLN A 192 0.22 22.71 5.94
C GLN A 192 0.17 22.48 7.45
N VAL A 193 0.07 23.58 8.20
CA VAL A 193 -0.29 23.55 9.63
C VAL A 193 -1.55 24.37 9.81
N SER A 194 -2.61 23.77 10.35
CA SER A 194 -3.86 24.49 10.62
C SER A 194 -3.71 25.46 11.79
N SER A 195 -4.72 26.32 11.97
CA SER A 195 -4.79 27.25 13.11
C SER A 195 -4.80 26.53 14.47
N SER A 196 -5.29 25.30 14.51
CA SER A 196 -5.33 24.46 15.71
C SER A 196 -4.04 23.64 15.94
N GLY A 197 -3.08 23.71 15.00
CA GLY A 197 -1.81 22.98 15.08
C GLY A 197 -1.81 21.59 14.43
N LEU A 198 -2.85 21.21 13.67
CA LEU A 198 -2.83 19.97 12.89
C LEU A 198 -1.84 20.09 11.72
N VAL A 199 -0.81 19.25 11.70
CA VAL A 199 0.14 19.18 10.58
C VAL A 199 -0.42 18.22 9.54
N THR A 200 -0.59 18.65 8.29
CA THR A 200 -1.09 17.79 7.20
C THR A 200 -0.09 17.71 6.06
N ILE A 201 0.19 16.48 5.60
CA ILE A 201 1.01 16.19 4.43
C ILE A 201 0.19 15.42 3.39
N THR A 202 0.16 15.91 2.15
CA THR A 202 -0.48 15.22 1.03
C THR A 202 0.29 15.42 -0.28
N GLY A 203 -0.10 14.68 -1.32
CA GLY A 203 0.59 14.68 -2.60
C GLY A 203 1.98 14.04 -2.54
N GLY A 204 2.89 14.52 -3.38
CA GLY A 204 4.23 13.96 -3.51
C GLY A 204 4.28 12.61 -4.23
N LYS A 205 5.43 11.94 -4.15
CA LYS A 205 5.68 10.64 -4.80
C LYS A 205 6.29 9.67 -3.81
N TRP A 206 6.08 8.38 -4.05
CA TRP A 206 6.77 7.33 -3.32
C TRP A 206 8.29 7.50 -3.36
N THR A 207 8.87 7.90 -4.50
CA THR A 207 10.33 8.10 -4.62
C THR A 207 10.89 9.23 -3.75
N THR A 208 10.04 10.16 -3.29
CA THR A 208 10.46 11.32 -2.46
C THR A 208 10.03 11.18 -1.01
N TYR A 209 9.53 10.01 -0.59
CA TYR A 209 8.92 9.83 0.73
C TYR A 209 9.84 10.22 1.89
N ARG A 210 11.14 9.89 1.82
CA ARG A 210 12.11 10.19 2.88
C ARG A 210 12.23 11.70 3.12
N LYS A 211 12.39 12.48 2.05
CA LYS A 211 12.51 13.93 2.15
C LYS A 211 11.20 14.58 2.60
N MET A 212 10.06 14.06 2.12
CA MET A 212 8.74 14.49 2.61
C MET A 212 8.59 14.25 4.12
N ALA A 213 9.04 13.10 4.62
CA ALA A 213 9.01 12.76 6.03
C ALA A 213 9.91 13.69 6.85
N GLU A 214 11.12 13.97 6.38
CA GLU A 214 12.04 14.94 7.00
C GLU A 214 11.39 16.33 7.14
N ASP A 215 10.86 16.88 6.04
CA ASP A 215 10.23 18.20 6.05
C ASP A 215 8.98 18.24 6.97
N THR A 216 8.22 17.13 7.01
CA THR A 216 7.04 16.98 7.88
C THR A 216 7.43 16.89 9.36
N VAL A 217 8.45 16.12 9.71
CA VAL A 217 8.93 15.96 11.09
C VAL A 217 9.56 17.26 11.60
N ASP A 218 10.32 17.97 10.78
CA ASP A 218 10.84 19.30 11.12
C ASP A 218 9.70 20.27 11.48
N ARG A 219 8.61 20.26 10.70
CA ARG A 219 7.43 21.07 10.98
C ARG A 219 6.69 20.61 12.24
N ALA A 220 6.50 19.31 12.42
CA ALA A 220 5.83 18.75 13.59
C ALA A 220 6.61 19.01 14.89
N ALA A 221 7.95 18.96 14.84
CA ALA A 221 8.80 19.29 15.98
C ALA A 221 8.62 20.74 16.43
N MET A 222 8.52 21.68 15.48
CA MET A 222 8.24 23.09 15.80
C MET A 222 6.86 23.26 16.46
N VAL A 223 5.82 22.61 15.93
CA VAL A 223 4.46 22.65 16.51
C VAL A 223 4.43 22.03 17.92
N ALA A 224 5.13 20.91 18.10
CA ALA A 224 5.22 20.21 19.38
C ALA A 224 6.14 20.89 20.42
N GLY A 225 6.83 21.98 20.06
CA GLY A 225 7.82 22.64 20.91
C GLY A 225 9.03 21.75 21.26
N LEU A 226 9.41 20.85 20.35
CA LEU A 226 10.55 19.96 20.55
C LEU A 226 11.87 20.64 20.15
N GLU A 227 12.95 20.21 20.78
CA GLU A 227 14.30 20.60 20.37
C GLU A 227 14.55 20.16 18.92
N ARG A 228 15.03 21.09 18.10
CA ARG A 228 15.38 20.80 16.72
C ARG A 228 16.64 19.94 16.67
N LYS A 229 16.56 18.80 15.98
CA LYS A 229 17.69 17.90 15.72
C LYS A 229 17.88 17.71 14.23
N ASN A 230 19.13 17.47 13.81
CA ASN A 230 19.41 17.13 12.42
C ASN A 230 18.81 15.76 12.08
N CYS A 231 18.17 15.69 10.91
CA CYS A 231 17.64 14.44 10.39
C CYS A 231 18.78 13.48 10.04
N ARG A 232 18.65 12.21 10.45
CA ARG A 232 19.64 11.15 10.22
C ARG A 232 19.18 10.08 9.23
N THR A 233 18.01 10.28 8.62
CA THR A 233 17.33 9.23 7.82
C THR A 233 17.97 8.95 6.48
N GLU A 234 18.90 9.78 6.02
CA GLU A 234 19.64 9.56 4.76
C GLU A 234 20.57 8.35 4.85
N ASP A 235 21.26 8.19 5.98
CA ASP A 235 22.21 7.10 6.22
C ASP A 235 21.66 6.01 7.15
N LEU A 236 20.39 6.11 7.56
CA LEU A 236 19.77 5.15 8.48
C LEU A 236 19.38 3.87 7.73
N PRO A 237 19.95 2.70 8.05
CA PRO A 237 19.52 1.45 7.47
C PRO A 237 18.07 1.14 7.89
N ILE A 238 17.29 0.67 6.93
CA ILE A 238 15.92 0.21 7.19
C ILE A 238 15.99 -1.20 7.78
N HIS A 239 14.97 -1.60 8.54
CA HIS A 239 14.85 -2.94 9.10
C HIS A 239 14.99 -3.99 8.00
N GLY A 240 15.67 -5.09 8.31
CA GLY A 240 16.00 -6.11 7.31
C GLY A 240 17.17 -5.75 6.39
N SER A 241 17.78 -4.55 6.47
CA SER A 241 18.85 -4.15 5.54
C SER A 241 20.09 -5.05 5.68
N VAL A 242 20.56 -5.58 4.55
CA VAL A 242 21.79 -6.38 4.42
C VAL A 242 22.64 -5.83 3.26
N ALA A 243 23.96 -5.98 3.34
CA ALA A 243 24.89 -5.44 2.34
C ALA A 243 24.86 -6.25 1.03
N ASP A 244 24.82 -7.58 1.13
CA ASP A 244 24.84 -8.49 0.00
C ASP A 244 23.53 -9.24 -0.09
N VAL A 245 22.87 -9.17 -1.24
CA VAL A 245 21.59 -9.84 -1.52
C VAL A 245 21.81 -10.88 -2.62
N ASP A 246 21.51 -12.15 -2.32
CA ASP A 246 21.47 -13.20 -3.33
C ASP A 246 20.14 -13.15 -4.10
N ASP A 247 20.20 -12.78 -5.38
CA ASP A 247 19.02 -12.71 -6.26
C ASP A 247 18.35 -14.07 -6.51
N HIS A 248 19.04 -15.18 -6.24
CA HIS A 248 18.48 -16.52 -6.35
C HIS A 248 17.76 -16.98 -5.07
N ASP A 249 17.95 -16.29 -3.95
CA ASP A 249 17.26 -16.62 -2.72
C ASP A 249 15.79 -16.18 -2.78
N SER A 250 14.90 -17.11 -2.42
CA SER A 250 13.47 -16.87 -2.27
C SER A 250 13.13 -15.94 -1.11
N LEU A 251 13.96 -15.89 -0.07
CA LEU A 251 13.75 -15.06 1.12
C LEU A 251 14.49 -13.72 1.08
N ARG A 252 15.13 -13.37 -0.04
CA ARG A 252 15.92 -12.13 -0.18
C ARG A 252 15.17 -10.85 0.18
N TYR A 253 13.84 -10.84 0.07
CA TYR A 253 13.00 -9.69 0.40
C TYR A 253 12.87 -9.43 1.90
N TYR A 254 13.21 -10.41 2.74
CA TYR A 254 13.21 -10.31 4.20
C TYR A 254 14.58 -9.92 4.76
N GLY A 255 15.63 -9.95 3.93
CA GLY A 255 16.96 -9.47 4.29
C GLY A 255 17.51 -10.17 5.54
N SER A 256 17.87 -9.41 6.58
CA SER A 256 18.46 -10.00 7.82
C SER A 256 17.53 -10.98 8.53
N ASP A 257 16.21 -10.87 8.34
CA ASP A 257 15.22 -11.74 8.95
C ASP A 257 15.19 -13.14 8.33
N ALA A 258 15.76 -13.30 7.12
CA ALA A 258 15.74 -14.55 6.39
C ALA A 258 16.41 -15.69 7.16
N ASP A 259 17.44 -15.41 7.96
CA ASP A 259 18.14 -16.43 8.75
C ASP A 259 17.24 -17.04 9.83
N ASP A 260 16.47 -16.22 10.54
CA ASP A 260 15.51 -16.70 11.54
C ASP A 260 14.37 -17.48 10.88
N MET A 261 13.92 -17.05 9.70
CA MET A 261 12.96 -17.82 8.89
C MET A 261 13.52 -19.19 8.47
N ARG A 262 14.78 -19.27 8.06
CA ARG A 262 15.43 -20.56 7.73
C ARG A 262 15.60 -21.44 8.98
N ALA A 263 15.88 -20.84 10.14
CA ALA A 263 15.92 -21.57 11.40
C ALA A 263 14.54 -22.11 11.79
N LEU A 264 13.45 -21.39 11.51
CA LEU A 264 12.08 -21.88 11.66
C LEU A 264 11.80 -23.07 10.73
N VAL A 265 12.16 -22.98 9.45
CA VAL A 265 12.00 -24.10 8.49
C VAL A 265 12.82 -25.31 8.90
N SER A 266 14.03 -25.12 9.43
CA SER A 266 14.88 -26.22 9.91
C SER A 266 14.23 -26.99 11.06
N ARG A 267 13.51 -26.28 11.95
CA ARG A 267 12.75 -26.88 13.07
C ARG A 267 11.41 -27.46 12.63
N HIS A 268 10.80 -26.86 11.60
CA HIS A 268 9.48 -27.19 11.07
C HIS A 268 9.53 -27.33 9.55
N PRO A 269 10.05 -28.45 9.01
CA PRO A 269 10.31 -28.60 7.57
C PRO A 269 9.06 -28.41 6.69
N GLU A 270 7.86 -28.67 7.22
CA GLU A 270 6.60 -28.42 6.54
C GLU A 270 6.37 -26.93 6.23
N MET A 271 6.96 -26.01 7.00
CA MET A 271 6.86 -24.57 6.76
C MET A 271 7.67 -24.11 5.55
N GLY A 272 8.65 -24.91 5.09
CA GLY A 272 9.37 -24.65 3.85
C GLY A 272 8.57 -24.96 2.58
N LYS A 273 7.39 -25.57 2.69
CA LYS A 273 6.56 -25.94 1.53
C LYS A 273 5.93 -24.70 0.90
N ARG A 274 5.85 -24.69 -0.43
CA ARG A 274 5.13 -23.66 -1.20
C ARG A 274 3.64 -23.71 -0.90
N LEU A 275 3.02 -22.54 -0.84
CA LEU A 275 1.56 -22.40 -0.73
C LEU A 275 0.85 -22.74 -2.03
N HIS A 276 1.49 -22.47 -3.17
CA HIS A 276 0.91 -22.73 -4.48
C HIS A 276 1.97 -22.97 -5.55
N LYS A 277 1.68 -23.80 -6.57
CA LYS A 277 2.65 -24.14 -7.62
C LYS A 277 3.01 -22.99 -8.58
N ARG A 278 2.09 -22.02 -8.74
CA ARG A 278 2.24 -20.87 -9.65
C ARG A 278 2.94 -19.66 -9.03
N LEU A 279 3.16 -19.66 -7.71
CA LEU A 279 3.73 -18.52 -6.99
C LEU A 279 4.87 -19.00 -6.07
N PRO A 280 5.91 -18.18 -5.83
CA PRO A 280 7.10 -18.60 -5.12
C PRO A 280 6.96 -18.59 -3.59
N PHE A 281 5.77 -18.28 -3.06
CA PHE A 281 5.58 -18.08 -1.62
C PHE A 281 5.45 -19.38 -0.84
N SER A 282 6.05 -19.39 0.33
CA SER A 282 6.12 -20.51 1.27
C SER A 282 5.27 -20.29 2.52
N ARG A 283 5.04 -21.35 3.27
CA ARG A 283 4.26 -21.29 4.52
C ARG A 283 4.99 -20.53 5.63
N VAL A 284 6.32 -20.56 5.68
CA VAL A 284 7.10 -19.83 6.69
C VAL A 284 6.90 -18.32 6.59
N GLU A 285 6.70 -17.79 5.38
CA GLU A 285 6.40 -16.36 5.19
C GLU A 285 5.08 -15.97 5.86
N VAL A 286 4.06 -16.83 5.80
CA VAL A 286 2.77 -16.61 6.47
C VAL A 286 2.96 -16.51 7.99
N LEU A 287 3.71 -17.47 8.53
CA LEU A 287 4.02 -17.55 9.96
C LEU A 287 4.83 -16.33 10.42
N TRP A 288 5.86 -15.97 9.66
CA TRP A 288 6.71 -14.81 9.94
C TRP A 288 5.91 -13.52 9.94
N SER A 289 5.09 -13.31 8.91
CA SER A 289 4.26 -12.11 8.80
C SER A 289 3.27 -11.94 9.96
N ALA A 290 2.68 -13.04 10.44
CA ALA A 290 1.78 -13.01 11.59
C ALA A 290 2.51 -12.66 12.90
N ARG A 291 3.75 -13.14 13.07
CA ARG A 291 4.57 -12.92 14.28
C ARG A 291 5.23 -11.55 14.35
N HIS A 292 5.86 -11.12 13.25
CA HIS A 292 6.81 -10.02 13.25
C HIS A 292 6.38 -8.83 12.40
N GLU A 293 5.42 -9.02 11.49
CA GLU A 293 5.02 -7.97 10.54
C GLU A 293 3.60 -7.46 10.76
N MET A 294 3.00 -7.74 11.92
CA MET A 294 1.65 -7.30 12.30
C MET A 294 0.57 -7.71 11.29
N ALA A 295 0.69 -8.86 10.60
CA ALA A 295 -0.36 -9.35 9.72
C ALA A 295 -1.53 -9.88 10.56
N ARG A 296 -2.72 -9.30 10.40
CA ARG A 296 -3.93 -9.64 11.17
C ARG A 296 -5.01 -10.29 10.33
N THR A 297 -4.94 -10.16 9.02
CA THR A 297 -5.91 -10.74 8.07
C THR A 297 -5.24 -11.56 6.97
N VAL A 298 -6.00 -12.45 6.34
CA VAL A 298 -5.54 -13.20 5.16
C VAL A 298 -5.11 -12.26 4.03
N GLU A 299 -5.82 -11.14 3.89
CA GLU A 299 -5.48 -10.08 2.94
C GLU A 299 -4.11 -9.44 3.21
N ASP A 300 -3.77 -9.16 4.47
CA ASP A 300 -2.45 -8.60 4.81
C ASP A 300 -1.31 -9.42 4.21
N ILE A 301 -1.45 -10.73 4.25
CA ILE A 301 -0.45 -11.66 3.73
C ILE A 301 -0.52 -11.72 2.21
N LEU A 302 -1.67 -12.12 1.66
CA LEU A 302 -1.80 -12.41 0.24
C LEU A 302 -1.73 -11.18 -0.66
N ALA A 303 -2.14 -10.01 -0.18
CA ALA A 303 -2.04 -8.77 -0.94
C ALA A 303 -0.79 -7.96 -0.58
N ARG A 304 -0.47 -7.79 0.70
CA ARG A 304 0.48 -6.74 1.13
C ARG A 304 1.89 -7.25 1.43
N ARG A 305 2.04 -8.45 2.03
CA ARG A 305 3.36 -9.07 2.30
C ARG A 305 3.89 -9.81 1.08
N GLN A 306 3.07 -10.69 0.51
CA GLN A 306 3.46 -11.56 -0.60
C GLN A 306 3.11 -10.98 -1.97
N ARG A 307 2.05 -10.16 -2.06
CA ARG A 307 1.49 -9.66 -3.35
C ARG A 307 0.92 -10.74 -4.27
N ALA A 308 0.63 -11.93 -3.74
CA ALA A 308 -0.02 -13.02 -4.47
C ALA A 308 -1.29 -12.55 -5.20
N LEU A 309 -2.15 -11.75 -4.54
CA LEU A 309 -3.39 -11.24 -5.13
C LEU A 309 -3.15 -10.36 -6.36
N PHE A 310 -2.08 -9.54 -6.34
CA PHE A 310 -1.68 -8.70 -7.46
C PHE A 310 -1.01 -9.50 -8.58
N LEU A 311 -0.30 -10.58 -8.25
CA LEU A 311 0.45 -11.38 -9.24
C LEU A 311 -0.43 -12.39 -9.99
N ASP A 312 -1.39 -13.01 -9.29
CA ASP A 312 -2.30 -14.03 -9.81
C ASP A 312 -3.49 -14.20 -8.84
N ALA A 313 -4.60 -13.51 -9.11
CA ALA A 313 -5.75 -13.47 -8.22
C ALA A 313 -6.37 -14.86 -7.99
N LYS A 314 -6.36 -15.71 -9.02
CA LYS A 314 -6.84 -17.10 -8.90
C LYS A 314 -5.94 -17.93 -7.99
N ALA A 315 -4.62 -17.82 -8.13
CA ALA A 315 -3.70 -18.53 -7.25
C ALA A 315 -3.82 -18.04 -5.80
N ALA A 316 -4.03 -16.74 -5.59
CA ALA A 316 -4.24 -16.18 -4.25
C ALA A 316 -5.51 -16.74 -3.59
N LEU A 317 -6.63 -16.86 -4.33
CA LEU A 317 -7.84 -17.53 -3.84
C LEU A 317 -7.58 -18.99 -3.43
N GLU A 318 -6.82 -19.73 -4.24
CA GLU A 318 -6.44 -21.12 -3.96
C GLU A 318 -5.53 -21.23 -2.72
N MET A 319 -4.74 -20.19 -2.41
CA MET A 319 -3.88 -20.11 -1.22
C MET A 319 -4.64 -19.76 0.07
N ALA A 320 -5.75 -19.04 -0.03
CA ALA A 320 -6.44 -18.44 1.12
C ALA A 320 -6.79 -19.43 2.25
N PRO A 321 -7.27 -20.67 1.99
CA PRO A 321 -7.57 -21.62 3.06
C PRO A 321 -6.34 -22.02 3.88
N GLU A 322 -5.20 -22.27 3.22
CA GLU A 322 -3.98 -22.66 3.92
C GLU A 322 -3.36 -21.49 4.69
N VAL A 323 -3.43 -20.28 4.13
CA VAL A 323 -3.01 -19.05 4.83
C VAL A 323 -3.85 -18.83 6.07
N ALA A 324 -5.19 -18.88 5.96
CA ALA A 324 -6.09 -18.74 7.10
C ALA A 324 -5.81 -19.78 8.19
N ARG A 325 -5.55 -21.03 7.81
CA ARG A 325 -5.23 -22.11 8.75
C ARG A 325 -3.95 -21.84 9.55
N ILE A 326 -2.88 -21.40 8.88
CA ILE A 326 -1.60 -21.08 9.53
C ILE A 326 -1.76 -19.86 10.44
N MET A 327 -2.41 -18.79 9.95
CA MET A 327 -2.66 -17.59 10.74
C MET A 327 -3.51 -17.90 11.98
N ALA A 328 -4.55 -18.71 11.84
CA ALA A 328 -5.43 -19.05 12.96
C ALA A 328 -4.68 -19.80 14.05
N ALA A 329 -3.82 -20.74 13.67
CA ALA A 329 -2.97 -21.46 14.62
C ALA A 329 -2.01 -20.51 15.36
N GLU A 330 -1.41 -19.56 14.65
CA GLU A 330 -0.46 -18.62 15.25
C GLU A 330 -1.14 -17.56 16.13
N LEU A 331 -2.28 -17.04 15.69
CA LEU A 331 -3.01 -15.96 16.36
C LEU A 331 -4.02 -16.46 17.40
N GLY A 332 -4.09 -17.77 17.66
CA GLY A 332 -5.04 -18.37 18.58
C GLY A 332 -6.51 -18.19 18.17
N ARG A 333 -6.79 -18.20 16.86
CA ARG A 333 -8.15 -18.04 16.31
C ARG A 333 -8.78 -19.39 15.96
N ASP A 334 -10.11 -19.41 15.93
CA ASP A 334 -10.88 -20.63 15.71
C ASP A 334 -11.20 -20.88 14.22
N GLN A 335 -12.02 -21.90 13.96
CA GLN A 335 -12.47 -22.23 12.60
C GLN A 335 -13.46 -21.20 12.05
N ASP A 336 -14.19 -20.49 12.91
CA ASP A 336 -15.18 -19.49 12.49
C ASP A 336 -14.47 -18.27 11.92
N TRP A 337 -13.40 -17.82 12.60
CA TRP A 337 -12.48 -16.81 12.08
C TRP A 337 -11.87 -17.22 10.74
N GLN A 338 -11.44 -18.47 10.58
CA GLN A 338 -10.91 -18.95 9.29
C GLN A 338 -11.94 -18.83 8.18
N ARG A 339 -13.19 -19.24 8.42
CA ARG A 339 -14.27 -19.13 7.44
C ARG A 339 -14.57 -17.68 7.09
N ASP A 340 -14.63 -16.78 8.08
CA ASP A 340 -14.82 -15.34 7.87
C ASP A 340 -13.70 -14.75 7.00
N GLN A 341 -12.44 -15.01 7.36
CA GLN A 341 -11.30 -14.50 6.61
C GLN A 341 -11.26 -14.99 5.17
N ILE A 342 -11.56 -16.27 4.93
CA ILE A 342 -11.64 -16.83 3.57
C ILE A 342 -12.78 -16.15 2.80
N ALA A 343 -13.94 -15.95 3.42
CA ALA A 343 -15.10 -15.31 2.77
C ALA A 343 -14.80 -13.84 2.40
N ARG A 344 -14.27 -13.06 3.35
CA ARG A 344 -13.88 -11.65 3.13
C ARG A 344 -12.82 -11.52 2.06
N PHE A 345 -11.77 -12.34 2.10
CA PHE A 345 -10.73 -12.34 1.08
C PHE A 345 -11.27 -12.77 -0.29
N THR A 346 -12.19 -13.74 -0.33
CA THR A 346 -12.82 -14.18 -1.58
C THR A 346 -13.63 -13.05 -2.21
N GLU A 347 -14.41 -12.32 -1.41
CA GLU A 347 -15.17 -11.17 -1.88
C GLU A 347 -14.24 -10.07 -2.40
N LEU A 348 -13.19 -9.73 -1.65
CA LEU A 348 -12.17 -8.78 -2.09
C LEU A 348 -11.57 -9.17 -3.45
N ALA A 349 -11.12 -10.42 -3.56
CA ALA A 349 -10.41 -10.94 -4.73
C ALA A 349 -11.27 -10.97 -6.00
N ARG A 350 -12.61 -10.98 -5.90
CA ARG A 350 -13.49 -10.85 -7.07
C ARG A 350 -13.23 -9.57 -7.85
N GLY A 351 -12.89 -8.47 -7.15
CA GLY A 351 -12.56 -7.20 -7.78
C GLY A 351 -11.18 -7.13 -8.44
N TYR A 352 -10.40 -8.21 -8.37
CA TYR A 352 -9.09 -8.33 -9.02
C TYR A 352 -9.14 -9.17 -10.30
N PHE A 353 -10.30 -9.68 -10.68
CA PHE A 353 -10.53 -10.22 -12.01
C PHE A 353 -10.94 -9.09 -12.96
N PRO A 354 -10.58 -9.17 -14.26
CA PRO A 354 -11.08 -8.21 -15.22
C PRO A 354 -12.61 -8.22 -15.22
N ALA A 355 -13.23 -7.03 -15.12
CA ALA A 355 -14.66 -6.91 -15.31
C ALA A 355 -15.04 -7.49 -16.70
N ASN A 356 -16.19 -8.17 -16.78
CA ASN A 356 -16.67 -8.70 -18.06
C ASN A 356 -17.12 -7.60 -19.00
#